data_AF-A0A3S1Z3E7-F1
#
_entry.id   AF-A0A3S1Z3E7-F1
#
_cell.length_a   1.000
_cell.length_b   1.000
_cell.length_c   1.000
_cell.angle_alpha   90.00
_cell.angle_beta   90.00
_cell.angle_gamma   90.00
#
_symmetry.space_group_name_H-M   'P 1'
#
loop_
_entity.id
_entity.type
_entity.pdbx_description
1 polymer ?
#
loop_
_entity_poly.entity_id
_entity_poly.type
_entity_poly.pdbx_seq_one_letter_code
_entity_poly.pdbx_strand_id
1 'polypeptide(L)'
;MLRVLVTRPEPGASRTARRLEEAGFQPVLLPLTGTKALPAAAGLIPDDAVAVAVTSANAMRHAPEEIIATLAALPCHAVGRRTAEAARKAGFLSVSEGPGDAEALADVLAAGFSGKTIVYLCGRVRFPAFEQRLGTAGVRVHAVETYDTLTVGYPDEVILER
;
A
#
# COMPACT_ATOMS: atom_id res chain seq x y z
N MET A 1 12.01 -22.76 -22.34
CA MET A 1 11.84 -21.93 -21.13
C MET A 1 10.60 -21.08 -21.31
N LEU A 2 9.66 -21.08 -20.38
CA LEU A 2 8.42 -20.28 -20.51
C LEU A 2 8.69 -18.82 -20.15
N ARG A 3 8.20 -17.89 -20.99
CA ARG A 3 8.30 -16.43 -20.76
C ARG A 3 7.08 -15.94 -20.00
N VAL A 4 7.29 -15.04 -19.03
CA VAL A 4 6.23 -14.46 -18.20
C VAL A 4 6.33 -12.93 -18.22
N LEU A 5 5.30 -12.26 -18.74
CA LEU A 5 5.22 -10.80 -18.74
C LEU A 5 4.87 -10.28 -17.35
N VAL A 6 5.64 -9.30 -16.85
CA VAL A 6 5.45 -8.68 -15.53
C VAL A 6 5.11 -7.20 -15.73
N THR A 7 3.85 -6.84 -15.44
CA THR A 7 3.28 -5.51 -15.74
C THR A 7 3.12 -4.58 -14.54
N ARG A 8 3.44 -5.06 -13.34
CA ARG A 8 3.29 -4.32 -12.08
C ARG A 8 4.33 -3.20 -11.94
N PRO A 9 4.08 -2.16 -11.11
CA PRO A 9 5.03 -1.06 -10.91
C PRO A 9 6.27 -1.51 -10.12
N GLU A 10 7.37 -0.77 -10.30
CA GLU A 10 8.56 -0.91 -9.46
C GLU A 10 8.32 -0.38 -8.03
N PRO A 11 9.02 -0.91 -7.01
CA PRO A 11 10.01 -2.00 -7.05
C PRO A 11 9.38 -3.43 -7.09
N GLY A 12 8.07 -3.53 -7.31
CA GLY A 12 7.35 -4.80 -7.34
C GLY A 12 7.70 -5.67 -8.53
N ALA A 13 7.98 -5.06 -9.68
CA ALA A 13 8.28 -5.75 -10.93
C ALA A 13 9.57 -6.55 -10.80
N SER A 14 10.67 -5.88 -10.42
CA SER A 14 11.98 -6.49 -10.19
C SER A 14 11.93 -7.65 -9.19
N ARG A 15 11.17 -7.52 -8.09
CA ARG A 15 11.00 -8.62 -7.13
C ARG A 15 10.23 -9.81 -7.70
N THR A 16 9.20 -9.56 -8.51
CA THR A 16 8.46 -10.63 -9.17
C THR A 16 9.34 -11.33 -10.21
N ALA A 17 10.13 -10.57 -11.00
CA ALA A 17 11.08 -11.14 -11.96
C ALA A 17 12.09 -12.08 -11.28
N ARG A 18 12.73 -11.64 -10.20
CA ARG A 18 13.66 -12.49 -9.45
C ARG A 18 13.03 -13.81 -8.98
N ARG A 19 11.80 -13.75 -8.44
CA ARG A 19 11.07 -14.96 -8.01
C ARG A 19 10.71 -15.90 -9.18
N LEU A 20 10.49 -15.34 -10.36
CA LEU A 20 10.22 -16.10 -11.58
C LEU A 20 11.50 -16.79 -12.08
N GLU A 21 12.63 -16.10 -12.08
CA GLU A 21 13.95 -16.67 -12.40
C GLU A 21 14.32 -17.82 -11.45
N GLU A 22 14.16 -17.60 -10.14
CA GLU A 22 14.38 -18.63 -9.11
C GLU A 22 13.48 -19.86 -9.30
N ALA A 23 12.34 -19.70 -9.97
CA ALA A 23 11.40 -20.78 -10.31
C ALA A 23 11.60 -21.35 -11.74
N GLY A 24 12.64 -20.92 -12.47
CA GLY A 24 12.98 -21.43 -13.80
C GLY A 24 12.22 -20.80 -14.98
N PHE A 25 11.54 -19.66 -14.76
CA PHE A 25 10.88 -18.89 -15.80
C PHE A 25 11.79 -17.77 -16.34
N GLN A 26 11.45 -17.26 -17.53
CA GLN A 26 12.07 -16.06 -18.10
C GLN A 26 11.14 -14.86 -17.92
N PRO A 27 11.36 -13.98 -16.93
CA PRO A 27 10.54 -12.79 -16.79
C PRO A 27 10.84 -11.77 -17.91
N VAL A 28 9.78 -11.12 -18.40
CA VAL A 28 9.87 -9.94 -19.28
C VAL A 28 9.26 -8.78 -18.52
N LEU A 29 10.08 -7.81 -18.12
CA LEU A 29 9.61 -6.63 -17.40
C LEU A 29 9.01 -5.62 -18.38
N LEU A 30 7.72 -5.32 -18.19
CA LEU A 30 7.04 -4.23 -18.89
C LEU A 30 6.06 -3.52 -17.93
N PRO A 31 6.55 -2.80 -16.91
CA PRO A 31 5.68 -2.08 -15.97
C PRO A 31 4.70 -1.13 -16.69
N LEU A 32 3.41 -1.46 -16.70
CA LEU A 32 2.38 -0.61 -17.34
C LEU A 32 1.90 0.52 -16.44
N THR A 33 2.34 0.51 -15.18
CA THR A 33 2.04 1.55 -14.20
C THR A 33 3.29 1.93 -13.42
N GLY A 34 3.32 3.17 -12.95
CA GLY A 34 4.30 3.72 -12.03
C GLY A 34 3.60 4.29 -10.79
N THR A 35 4.38 4.58 -9.75
CA THR A 35 3.86 5.26 -8.55
C THR A 35 4.57 6.58 -8.34
N LYS A 36 3.81 7.61 -7.98
CA LYS A 36 4.32 8.96 -7.74
C LYS A 36 3.84 9.45 -6.38
N ALA A 37 4.73 10.00 -5.57
CA ALA A 37 4.36 10.61 -4.30
C ALA A 37 3.35 11.74 -4.49
N LEU A 38 2.41 11.85 -3.55
CA LEU A 38 1.47 12.96 -3.45
C LEU A 38 1.83 13.84 -2.25
N PRO A 39 1.54 15.15 -2.31
CA PRO A 39 1.68 16.02 -1.16
C PRO A 39 0.63 15.62 -0.11
N ALA A 40 1.04 14.90 0.91
CA ALA A 40 0.25 14.61 2.11
C ALA A 40 0.81 15.44 3.28
N ALA A 41 -0.05 16.13 4.02
CA ALA A 41 0.36 17.01 5.11
C ALA A 41 -0.06 16.46 6.47
N ALA A 42 0.85 16.48 7.45
CA ALA A 42 0.60 15.95 8.79
C ALA A 42 -0.52 16.70 9.54
N GLY A 43 -0.71 17.99 9.25
CA GLY A 43 -1.80 18.79 9.82
C GLY A 43 -3.21 18.35 9.41
N LEU A 44 -3.35 17.37 8.50
CA LEU A 44 -4.64 16.78 8.14
C LEU A 44 -5.00 15.56 9.00
N ILE A 45 -4.06 15.05 9.80
CA ILE A 45 -4.28 13.87 10.65
C ILE A 45 -5.16 14.27 11.85
N PRO A 46 -6.28 13.58 12.11
CA PRO A 46 -7.11 13.84 13.28
C PRO A 46 -6.39 13.51 14.60
N ASP A 47 -6.49 14.40 15.59
CA ASP A 47 -5.93 14.19 16.93
C ASP A 47 -6.56 13.00 17.67
N ASP A 48 -7.79 12.61 17.31
CA ASP A 48 -8.51 11.47 17.89
C ASP A 48 -8.22 10.12 17.19
N ALA A 49 -7.26 10.09 16.27
CA ALA A 49 -6.85 8.86 15.60
C ALA A 49 -6.18 7.89 16.59
N VAL A 50 -6.68 6.65 16.63
CA VAL A 50 -6.21 5.63 17.57
C VAL A 50 -5.34 4.55 16.93
N ALA A 51 -5.33 4.47 15.60
CA ALA A 51 -4.60 3.45 14.85
C ALA A 51 -4.36 3.89 13.40
N VAL A 52 -3.44 3.20 12.73
CA VAL A 52 -3.13 3.36 11.32
C VAL A 52 -3.41 2.07 10.58
N ALA A 53 -4.05 2.14 9.42
CA ALA A 53 -4.20 1.04 8.49
C ALA A 53 -3.44 1.31 7.19
N VAL A 54 -2.89 0.25 6.59
CA VAL A 54 -2.03 0.36 5.40
C VAL A 54 -2.26 -0.84 4.49
N THR A 55 -2.78 -0.59 3.30
CA THR A 55 -3.12 -1.66 2.33
C THR A 55 -2.09 -1.84 1.23
N SER A 56 -1.02 -1.05 1.23
CA SER A 56 0.02 -1.13 0.23
C SER A 56 1.37 -0.69 0.78
N ALA A 57 2.41 -1.46 0.51
CA ALA A 57 3.79 -1.03 0.79
C ALA A 57 4.18 0.23 0.00
N ASN A 58 3.46 0.61 -1.06
CA ASN A 58 3.68 1.89 -1.74
C ASN A 58 3.24 3.07 -0.87
N ALA A 59 2.19 2.90 -0.05
CA ALA A 59 1.74 3.97 0.83
C ALA A 59 2.84 4.37 1.82
N MET A 60 3.57 3.39 2.35
CA MET A 60 4.75 3.62 3.20
C MET A 60 5.93 4.21 2.44
N ARG A 61 6.21 3.76 1.21
CA ARG A 61 7.33 4.26 0.41
C ARG A 61 7.21 5.75 0.08
N HIS A 62 5.99 6.24 -0.09
CA HIS A 62 5.73 7.61 -0.52
C HIS A 62 5.19 8.49 0.60
N ALA A 63 4.99 7.95 1.81
CA ALA A 63 4.59 8.75 2.95
C ALA A 63 5.71 9.73 3.31
N PRO A 64 5.42 11.04 3.42
CA PRO A 64 6.38 12.01 3.94
C PRO A 64 6.86 11.63 5.34
N GLU A 65 8.12 11.94 5.65
CA GLU A 65 8.72 11.62 6.96
C GLU A 65 7.92 12.23 8.13
N GLU A 66 7.37 13.44 7.94
CA GLU A 66 6.53 14.12 8.92
C GLU A 66 5.24 13.34 9.23
N ILE A 67 4.57 12.78 8.20
CA ILE A 67 3.39 11.92 8.36
C ILE A 67 3.76 10.70 9.20
N ILE A 68 4.89 10.06 8.87
CA ILE A 68 5.36 8.89 9.60
C ILE A 68 5.67 9.25 11.06
N ALA A 69 6.36 10.35 11.31
CA ALA A 69 6.71 10.80 12.65
C ALA A 69 5.47 11.05 13.52
N THR A 70 4.42 11.69 12.97
CA THR A 70 3.14 11.90 13.67
C THR A 70 2.44 10.59 14.03
N LEU A 71 2.57 9.56 13.18
CA LEU A 71 1.81 8.32 13.29
C LEU A 71 2.57 7.16 13.95
N ALA A 72 3.91 7.22 14.02
CA ALA A 72 4.76 6.08 14.35
C ALA A 72 4.49 5.44 15.72
N ALA A 73 3.95 6.22 16.67
CA ALA A 73 3.57 5.73 18.00
C ALA A 73 2.24 4.97 18.01
N LEU A 74 1.37 5.15 17.02
CA LEU A 74 0.10 4.45 16.93
C LEU A 74 0.28 3.00 16.45
N PRO A 75 -0.61 2.07 16.83
CA PRO A 75 -0.66 0.73 16.25
C PRO A 75 -0.86 0.80 14.73
N CYS A 76 0.04 0.18 13.96
CA CYS A 76 -0.06 0.09 12.51
C CYS A 76 -0.51 -1.30 12.07
N HIS A 77 -1.65 -1.35 11.40
CA HIS A 77 -2.24 -2.55 10.84
C HIS A 77 -1.96 -2.62 9.34
N ALA A 78 -0.98 -3.44 8.98
CA ALA A 78 -0.59 -3.63 7.60
C ALA A 78 -1.34 -4.81 6.98
N VAL A 79 -1.79 -4.68 5.73
CA VAL A 79 -2.58 -5.71 5.06
C VAL A 79 -1.88 -7.05 4.94
N GLY A 80 -0.55 -7.10 4.91
CA GLY A 80 0.21 -8.35 4.89
C GLY A 80 1.71 -8.11 5.00
N ARG A 81 2.49 -9.20 5.02
CA ARG A 81 3.93 -9.20 5.35
C ARG A 81 4.74 -8.07 4.76
N ARG A 82 4.65 -7.89 3.44
CA ARG A 82 5.44 -6.89 2.70
C ARG A 82 5.14 -5.47 3.13
N THR A 83 3.89 -5.19 3.46
CA THR A 83 3.47 -3.87 3.95
C THR A 83 3.88 -3.69 5.41
N ALA A 84 3.80 -4.75 6.22
CA ALA A 84 4.26 -4.73 7.61
C ALA A 84 5.77 -4.46 7.70
N GLU A 85 6.58 -5.12 6.87
CA GLU A 85 8.02 -4.86 6.75
C GLU A 85 8.33 -3.42 6.34
N ALA A 86 7.56 -2.86 5.41
CA ALA A 86 7.73 -1.47 4.99
C ALA A 86 7.38 -0.48 6.13
N ALA A 87 6.31 -0.74 6.88
CA ALA A 87 5.91 0.08 8.03
C ALA A 87 6.97 0.07 9.14
N ARG A 88 7.52 -1.11 9.47
CA ARG A 88 8.61 -1.24 10.46
C ARG A 88 9.85 -0.46 10.01
N LYS A 89 10.23 -0.58 8.74
CA LYS A 89 11.38 0.16 8.18
C LYS A 89 11.16 1.67 8.16
N ALA A 90 9.92 2.12 8.02
CA ALA A 90 9.57 3.53 8.08
C ALA A 90 9.64 4.10 9.50
N GLY A 91 9.57 3.26 10.54
CA GLY A 91 9.74 3.68 11.94
C GLY A 91 8.54 3.43 12.85
N PHE A 92 7.49 2.73 12.39
CA PHE A 92 6.38 2.36 13.27
C PHE A 92 6.82 1.43 14.39
N LEU A 93 6.43 1.76 15.63
CA LEU A 93 6.85 1.04 16.84
C LEU A 93 6.07 -0.27 17.04
N SER A 94 4.81 -0.31 16.60
CA SER A 94 3.95 -1.48 16.71
C SER A 94 3.28 -1.77 15.37
N VAL A 95 3.54 -2.95 14.80
CA VAL A 95 3.04 -3.33 13.47
C VAL A 95 2.46 -4.74 13.49
N SER A 96 1.15 -4.86 13.24
CA SER A 96 0.47 -6.14 13.01
C SER A 96 0.45 -6.48 11.53
N GLU A 97 0.68 -7.76 11.22
CA GLU A 97 0.55 -8.31 9.88
C GLU A 97 -0.85 -8.89 9.67
N GLY A 98 -1.52 -8.42 8.61
CA GLY A 98 -2.83 -8.91 8.19
C GLY A 98 -2.77 -10.06 7.17
N PRO A 99 -3.94 -10.47 6.66
CA PRO A 99 -4.13 -11.70 5.87
C PRO A 99 -3.65 -11.62 4.40
N GLY A 100 -3.24 -10.45 3.94
CA GLY A 100 -2.81 -10.18 2.56
C GLY A 100 -3.88 -9.53 1.68
N ASP A 101 -5.09 -9.35 2.20
CA ASP A 101 -6.24 -8.77 1.50
C ASP A 101 -6.85 -7.59 2.28
N ALA A 102 -7.26 -6.55 1.56
CA ALA A 102 -7.74 -5.32 2.18
C ALA A 102 -9.10 -5.52 2.86
N GLU A 103 -10.02 -6.25 2.24
CA GLU A 103 -11.34 -6.51 2.82
C GLU A 103 -11.23 -7.36 4.08
N ALA A 104 -10.40 -8.40 4.04
CA ALA A 104 -10.13 -9.22 5.22
C ALA A 104 -9.40 -8.43 6.33
N LEU A 105 -8.52 -7.47 5.99
CA LEU A 105 -7.97 -6.54 6.97
C LEU A 105 -9.07 -5.66 7.58
N ALA A 106 -9.99 -5.13 6.77
CA ALA A 106 -11.11 -4.32 7.25
C ALA A 106 -11.99 -5.11 8.22
N ASP A 107 -12.26 -6.38 7.93
CA ASP A 107 -13.06 -7.26 8.80
C ASP A 107 -12.38 -7.46 10.19
N VAL A 108 -11.06 -7.60 10.22
CA VAL A 108 -10.29 -7.68 11.49
C VAL A 108 -10.39 -6.38 12.29
N LEU A 109 -10.31 -5.24 11.62
CA LEU A 109 -10.33 -3.93 12.26
C LEU A 109 -11.73 -3.49 12.70
N ALA A 110 -12.77 -3.89 11.97
CA ALA A 110 -14.16 -3.55 12.24
C ALA A 110 -14.58 -3.86 13.69
N ALA A 111 -14.18 -5.03 14.20
CA ALA A 111 -14.53 -5.45 15.57
C ALA A 111 -13.80 -4.65 16.65
N GLY A 112 -12.56 -4.21 16.41
CA GLY A 112 -11.72 -3.54 17.42
C GLY A 112 -11.86 -2.02 17.47
N PHE A 113 -12.38 -1.42 16.41
CA PHE A 113 -12.34 0.04 16.20
C PHE A 113 -13.70 0.69 15.98
N SER A 114 -14.82 -0.01 16.19
CA SER A 114 -16.15 0.60 16.10
C SER A 114 -16.26 1.85 16.99
N GLY A 115 -16.76 2.96 16.43
CA GLY A 115 -16.85 4.28 17.06
C GLY A 115 -15.55 5.10 17.09
N LYS A 116 -14.42 4.51 16.66
CA LYS A 116 -13.09 5.15 16.71
C LYS A 116 -12.66 5.69 15.35
N THR A 117 -11.69 6.60 15.36
CA THR A 117 -11.04 7.11 14.15
C THR A 117 -9.75 6.34 13.87
N ILE A 118 -9.58 5.90 12.62
CA ILE A 118 -8.30 5.36 12.15
C ILE A 118 -7.80 6.16 10.94
N VAL A 119 -6.49 6.29 10.84
CA VAL A 119 -5.83 6.87 9.67
C VAL A 119 -5.54 5.76 8.66
N TYR A 120 -5.92 5.97 7.41
CA TYR A 120 -5.66 5.02 6.33
C TYR A 120 -4.64 5.60 5.35
N LEU A 121 -3.39 5.13 5.41
CA LEU A 121 -2.37 5.50 4.44
C LEU A 121 -2.59 4.69 3.15
N CYS A 122 -2.91 5.39 2.06
CA CYS A 122 -3.38 4.75 0.83
C CYS A 122 -2.91 5.46 -0.44
N GLY A 123 -3.19 4.83 -1.58
CA GLY A 123 -3.02 5.47 -2.89
C GLY A 123 -4.31 6.16 -3.31
N ARG A 124 -4.21 7.23 -4.11
CA ARG A 124 -5.37 7.93 -4.67
C ARG A 124 -6.30 6.99 -5.43
N VAL A 125 -5.74 6.18 -6.32
CA VAL A 125 -6.48 5.13 -7.04
C VAL A 125 -6.52 3.86 -6.19
N ARG A 126 -7.70 3.46 -5.74
CA ARG A 126 -7.95 2.27 -4.90
C ARG A 126 -9.40 1.81 -4.98
N PHE A 127 -9.67 0.58 -4.58
CA PHE A 127 -11.03 0.08 -4.41
C PHE A 127 -11.66 0.63 -3.12
N PRO A 128 -12.96 0.95 -3.12
CA PRO A 128 -13.63 1.56 -1.97
C PRO A 128 -14.01 0.56 -0.86
N ALA A 129 -13.88 -0.75 -1.12
CA ALA A 129 -14.40 -1.81 -0.23
C ALA A 129 -13.80 -1.75 1.18
N PHE A 130 -12.53 -1.35 1.32
CA PHE A 130 -11.87 -1.19 2.62
C PHE A 130 -12.57 -0.14 3.49
N GLU A 131 -12.75 1.08 2.96
CA GLU A 131 -13.44 2.16 3.65
C GLU A 131 -14.92 1.84 3.88
N GLN A 132 -15.60 1.23 2.90
CA GLN A 132 -17.02 0.88 3.00
C GLN A 132 -17.30 -0.13 4.11
N ARG A 133 -16.50 -1.19 4.22
CA ARG A 133 -16.63 -2.20 5.29
C ARG A 133 -16.43 -1.59 6.67
N LEU A 134 -15.38 -0.79 6.83
CA LEU A 134 -15.09 -0.11 8.09
C LEU A 134 -16.16 0.92 8.46
N GLY A 135 -16.61 1.71 7.50
CA GLY A 135 -17.70 2.67 7.69
C GLY A 135 -19.01 1.99 8.10
N THR A 136 -19.33 0.83 7.51
CA THR A 136 -20.49 0.01 7.88
C THR A 136 -20.40 -0.50 9.33
N ALA A 137 -19.20 -0.80 9.80
CA ALA A 137 -18.93 -1.19 11.19
C ALA A 137 -18.82 0.00 12.17
N GLY A 138 -19.07 1.23 11.72
CA GLY A 138 -19.01 2.44 12.53
C GLY A 138 -17.59 2.95 12.81
N VAL A 139 -16.59 2.51 12.04
CA VAL A 139 -15.22 3.04 12.13
C VAL A 139 -15.10 4.28 11.24
N ARG A 140 -14.59 5.38 11.80
CA ARG A 140 -14.31 6.60 11.04
C ARG A 140 -12.95 6.45 10.35
N VAL A 141 -12.94 6.30 9.03
CA VAL A 141 -11.70 6.16 8.25
C VAL A 141 -11.28 7.51 7.70
N HIS A 142 -10.13 8.00 8.13
CA HIS A 142 -9.49 9.18 7.59
C HIS A 142 -8.42 8.78 6.57
N ALA A 143 -8.75 8.86 5.28
CA ALA A 143 -7.83 8.50 4.21
C ALA A 143 -6.76 9.58 3.98
N VAL A 144 -5.50 9.18 3.98
CA VAL A 144 -4.34 10.02 3.63
C VAL A 144 -3.69 9.42 2.39
N GLU A 145 -3.87 10.11 1.27
CA GLU A 145 -3.33 9.69 -0.02
C GLU A 145 -1.86 10.06 -0.13
N THR A 146 -0.97 9.08 0.01
CA THR A 146 0.49 9.33 -0.03
C THR A 146 1.09 9.16 -1.42
N TYR A 147 0.37 8.51 -2.34
CA TYR A 147 0.83 8.31 -3.71
C TYR A 147 -0.31 8.19 -4.72
N ASP A 148 0.04 8.40 -5.98
CA ASP A 148 -0.81 8.11 -7.14
C ASP A 148 -0.23 6.96 -7.97
N THR A 149 -1.09 6.30 -8.74
CA THR A 149 -0.70 5.27 -9.71
C THR A 149 -0.94 5.81 -11.11
N LEU A 150 0.13 5.93 -11.89
CA LEU A 150 0.10 6.54 -13.22
C LEU A 150 0.37 5.48 -14.29
N THR A 151 -0.29 5.58 -15.44
CA THR A 151 0.01 4.73 -16.60
C THR A 151 1.40 5.07 -17.16
N VAL A 152 2.16 4.04 -17.53
CA VAL A 152 3.43 4.18 -18.23
C VAL A 152 3.20 3.86 -19.71
N GLY A 153 3.51 4.82 -20.57
CA GLY A 153 3.49 4.63 -22.02
C GLY A 153 4.82 4.10 -22.53
N TYR A 154 4.78 3.19 -23.49
CA TYR A 154 5.95 2.69 -24.21
C TYR A 154 5.77 2.98 -25.70
N PRO A 155 6.81 3.47 -26.41
CA PRO A 155 6.78 3.52 -27.86
C PRO A 155 6.82 2.11 -28.44
N ASP A 156 6.20 1.91 -29.61
CA ASP A 156 6.07 0.61 -30.28
C ASP A 156 7.43 -0.09 -30.47
N GLU A 157 8.47 0.68 -30.78
CA GLU A 157 9.86 0.20 -30.93
C GLU A 157 10.34 -0.55 -29.68
N VAL A 158 10.09 0.02 -28.48
CA VAL A 158 10.49 -0.59 -27.20
C VAL A 158 9.68 -1.84 -26.89
N ILE A 159 8.46 -1.96 -27.42
CA ILE A 159 7.62 -3.16 -27.26
C ILE A 159 8.12 -4.28 -28.19
N LEU A 160 8.43 -3.94 -29.44
CA LEU A 160 8.88 -4.91 -30.46
C LEU A 160 10.24 -5.55 -30.12
N GLU A 161 11.07 -4.89 -29.32
CA GLU A 161 12.38 -5.40 -28.87
C GLU A 161 12.31 -6.42 -27.71
N ARG A 162 11.14 -6.71 -27.13
CA ARG A 162 11.00 -7.45 -25.86
C ARG A 162 10.79 -8.95 -25.97
#